data_AF-A0AAV0MQG9-F1
#
_entry.id   AF-A0AAV0MQG9-F1
#
_cell.length_a   1.000
_cell.length_b   1.000
_cell.length_c   1.000
_cell.angle_alpha   90.00
_cell.angle_beta   90.00
_cell.angle_gamma   90.00
#
_symmetry.space_group_name_H-M   'P 1'
#
loop_
_entity.id
_entity.type
_entity.pdbx_description
1 polymer ?
#
loop_
_entity_poly.entity_id
_entity_poly.type
_entity_poly.pdbx_seq_one_letter_code
_entity_poly.pdbx_strand_id
1 'polypeptide(L)'
;MSLQSSVQRMRNLGGLRPQIVGSLGRPHFTTTATESSSSSPPPSSDQTSPPRVPNLIGGSFLDSKSPSTIDVINPATQEVVSQVPLTTLDEFKAAVSAAKNAFRSWRNTPITTRQRVMLKLQELIRRDKDKLALNITTEQGKTLKDAHGDVFRGLEVVEHACGMATLQMGEYVSNVAHGIDTYSIREPLGVCAGICPFNFPAMIPLWMFPVAVTCGNTFVLKPSEKDPGQSLFINILLTYCGVVCLSNYNFLTLVY
;
A
#
# COMPACT_ATOMS: atom_id res chain seq x y z
N MET A 1 -2.20 -24.65 14.91
CA MET A 1 -2.40 -23.45 15.78
C MET A 1 -3.89 -23.18 15.85
N SER A 2 -4.48 -23.18 17.05
CA SER A 2 -5.92 -23.24 17.25
C SER A 2 -6.62 -21.91 16.91
N LEU A 3 -7.85 -22.01 16.38
CA LEU A 3 -8.73 -20.90 15.98
C LEU A 3 -8.86 -19.80 17.06
N GLN A 4 -8.74 -20.16 18.34
CA GLN A 4 -8.83 -19.25 19.49
C GLN A 4 -7.64 -18.27 19.57
N SER A 5 -6.44 -18.69 19.16
CA SER A 5 -5.25 -17.82 19.10
C SER A 5 -5.36 -16.72 18.03
N SER A 6 -6.08 -17.00 16.93
CA SER A 6 -6.32 -16.06 15.83
C SER A 6 -7.36 -14.98 16.20
N VAL A 7 -8.39 -15.34 17.00
CA VAL A 7 -9.40 -14.40 17.49
C VAL A 7 -8.83 -13.45 18.55
N GLN A 8 -7.92 -13.92 19.39
CA GLN A 8 -7.24 -13.06 20.37
C GLN A 8 -6.27 -12.06 19.70
N ARG A 9 -5.62 -12.44 18.59
CA ARG A 9 -4.84 -11.49 17.75
C ARG A 9 -5.72 -10.43 17.07
N MET A 10 -6.92 -10.80 16.61
CA MET A 10 -7.88 -9.83 16.05
C MET A 10 -8.35 -8.79 17.09
N ARG A 11 -8.49 -9.15 18.37
CA ARG A 11 -8.83 -8.20 19.44
C ARG A 11 -7.71 -7.19 19.71
N ASN A 12 -6.44 -7.59 19.63
CA ASN A 12 -5.31 -6.68 19.79
C ASN A 12 -5.08 -5.77 18.57
N LEU A 13 -5.50 -6.18 17.37
CA LEU A 13 -5.50 -5.34 16.16
C LEU A 13 -6.62 -4.28 16.16
N GLY A 14 -7.68 -4.47 16.95
CA GLY A 14 -8.73 -3.46 17.16
C GLY A 14 -8.23 -2.18 17.86
N GLY A 15 -7.04 -2.22 18.46
CA GLY A 15 -6.36 -1.06 19.04
C GLY A 15 -5.66 -0.16 18.01
N LEU A 16 -5.41 -0.65 16.79
CA LEU A 16 -4.92 0.15 15.66
C LEU A 16 -6.09 0.84 14.93
N ARG A 17 -7.02 1.42 15.70
CA ARG A 17 -7.89 2.49 15.18
C ARG A 17 -6.99 3.65 14.73
N PRO A 18 -7.38 4.39 13.68
CA PRO A 18 -6.45 5.18 12.90
C PRO A 18 -6.04 6.45 13.63
N GLN A 19 -5.03 6.36 14.49
CA GLN A 19 -4.35 7.55 15.01
C GLN A 19 -3.50 8.24 13.92
N ILE A 20 -3.16 7.53 12.85
CA ILE A 20 -2.49 8.10 11.67
C ILE A 20 -3.46 8.92 10.79
N VAL A 21 -4.78 8.68 10.86
CA VAL A 21 -5.80 9.40 10.05
C VAL A 21 -6.62 10.39 10.90
N GLY A 22 -6.53 10.31 12.23
CA GLY A 22 -7.40 11.04 13.16
C GLY A 22 -6.97 12.47 13.52
N SER A 23 -5.78 12.94 13.12
CA SER A 23 -5.29 14.28 13.50
C SER A 23 -5.64 15.40 12.52
N LEU A 24 -6.32 15.12 11.40
CA LEU A 24 -6.74 16.13 10.44
C LEU A 24 -8.08 16.76 10.89
N GLY A 25 -7.99 18.00 11.35
CA GLY A 25 -8.95 18.66 12.25
C GLY A 25 -10.34 19.00 11.70
N ARG A 26 -11.26 19.23 12.65
CA ARG A 26 -12.52 19.95 12.44
C ARG A 26 -12.28 21.46 12.55
N PRO A 27 -12.78 22.29 11.62
CA PRO A 27 -12.78 23.75 11.83
C PRO A 27 -13.94 24.12 12.76
N HIS A 28 -13.61 24.62 13.96
CA HIS A 28 -14.56 25.33 14.82
C HIS A 28 -14.49 26.82 14.49
N PHE A 29 -15.53 27.34 13.82
CA PHE A 29 -15.82 28.77 13.76
C PHE A 29 -16.79 29.11 14.89
N THR A 30 -16.37 29.96 15.83
CA THR A 30 -17.28 30.73 16.68
C THR A 30 -16.70 32.13 16.92
N THR A 31 -17.48 33.15 16.57
CA THR A 31 -17.23 34.58 16.79
C THR A 31 -17.81 34.99 18.14
N THR A 32 -17.05 35.70 18.98
CA THR A 32 -17.50 36.83 19.83
C THR A 32 -16.32 37.50 20.55
N ALA A 33 -16.52 38.77 20.91
CA ALA A 33 -15.51 39.80 21.12
C ALA A 33 -14.96 39.95 22.57
N THR A 34 -13.78 40.59 22.63
CA THR A 34 -13.17 41.44 23.70
C THR A 34 -13.24 41.01 25.17
N GLU A 35 -12.06 40.76 25.76
CA GLU A 35 -11.58 41.48 26.96
C GLU A 35 -10.06 41.27 27.13
N SER A 36 -9.36 42.33 27.56
CA SER A 36 -7.91 42.41 27.71
C SER A 36 -7.47 41.99 29.12
N SER A 37 -6.68 40.92 29.21
CA SER A 37 -5.82 40.67 30.39
C SER A 37 -4.55 39.95 29.96
N SER A 38 -3.41 40.57 30.25
CA SER A 38 -2.07 40.06 30.01
C SER A 38 -1.79 38.81 30.87
N SER A 39 -1.77 37.65 30.25
CA SER A 39 -1.13 36.45 30.78
C SER A 39 -0.39 35.77 29.64
N SER A 40 0.93 35.65 29.79
CA SER A 40 1.81 34.94 28.88
C SER A 40 1.25 33.54 28.56
N PRO A 41 1.21 33.11 27.30
CA PRO A 41 0.73 31.77 26.97
C PRO A 41 1.67 30.73 27.62
N PRO A 42 1.12 29.65 28.20
CA PRO A 42 1.96 28.55 28.68
C PRO A 42 2.73 27.96 27.48
N PRO A 43 3.97 27.46 27.69
CA PRO A 43 4.67 26.77 26.62
C PRO A 43 3.83 25.56 26.20
N SER A 44 3.44 25.51 24.93
CA SER A 44 2.75 24.37 24.33
C SER A 44 3.72 23.21 24.21
N SER A 45 3.91 22.48 25.30
CA SER A 45 4.72 21.26 25.36
C SER A 45 3.81 20.04 25.16
N ASP A 46 3.47 19.78 23.91
CA ASP A 46 3.17 18.42 23.42
C ASP A 46 3.92 18.25 22.10
N GLN A 47 5.25 18.31 22.16
CA GLN A 47 6.10 17.88 21.05
C GLN A 47 6.05 16.35 20.96
N THR A 48 4.93 15.84 20.45
CA THR A 48 4.83 14.45 20.03
C THR A 48 5.73 14.32 18.81
N SER A 49 6.75 13.46 18.88
CA SER A 49 7.62 13.21 17.72
C SER A 49 6.77 12.75 16.53
N PRO A 50 7.07 13.21 15.30
CA PRO A 50 6.30 12.85 14.11
C PRO A 50 6.24 11.32 13.94
N PRO A 51 5.12 10.77 13.45
CA PRO A 51 4.95 9.33 13.30
C PRO A 51 5.97 8.76 12.31
N ARG A 52 6.53 7.57 12.61
CA ARG A 52 7.44 6.87 11.69
C ARG A 52 6.67 5.94 10.75
N VAL A 53 7.04 5.96 9.47
CA VAL A 53 6.48 5.07 8.45
C VAL A 53 7.13 3.68 8.57
N PRO A 54 6.37 2.60 8.82
CA PRO A 54 6.92 1.26 8.92
C PRO A 54 7.20 0.66 7.53
N ASN A 55 8.17 -0.24 7.45
CA ASN A 55 8.32 -1.14 6.32
C ASN A 55 7.26 -2.25 6.40
N LEU A 56 6.76 -2.75 5.28
CA LEU A 56 5.92 -3.96 5.24
C LEU A 56 6.75 -5.11 4.70
N ILE A 57 7.23 -6.00 5.58
CA ILE A 57 8.07 -7.14 5.19
C ILE A 57 7.42 -8.43 5.65
N GLY A 58 7.22 -9.38 4.72
CA GLY A 58 6.64 -10.68 5.04
C GLY A 58 5.27 -10.56 5.73
N GLY A 59 4.49 -9.57 5.32
CA GLY A 59 3.15 -9.32 5.86
C GLY A 59 3.11 -8.73 7.27
N SER A 60 4.22 -8.22 7.79
CA SER A 60 4.26 -7.52 9.07
C SER A 60 4.78 -6.11 8.88
N PHE A 61 4.12 -5.15 9.53
CA PHE A 61 4.64 -3.79 9.66
C PHE A 61 5.79 -3.81 10.66
N LEU A 62 6.98 -3.41 10.21
CA LEU A 62 8.22 -3.42 10.99
C LEU A 62 8.81 -2.02 11.02
N ASP A 63 9.13 -1.55 12.22
CA ASP A 63 9.95 -0.36 12.39
C ASP A 63 11.36 -0.63 11.88
N SER A 64 11.87 0.24 11.02
CA SER A 64 13.22 0.09 10.50
C SER A 64 14.25 0.36 11.59
N LYS A 65 15.32 -0.45 11.57
CA LYS A 65 16.54 -0.29 12.37
C LYS A 65 17.50 0.73 11.78
N SER A 66 17.14 1.35 10.66
CA SER A 66 17.98 2.38 10.04
C SER A 66 18.18 3.56 11.00
N PRO A 67 19.43 4.04 11.17
CA PRO A 67 19.71 5.26 11.92
C PRO A 67 19.27 6.51 11.17
N SER A 68 19.00 6.40 9.86
CA SER A 68 18.66 7.52 8.98
C SER A 68 17.18 7.51 8.62
N THR A 69 16.56 8.67 8.74
CA THR A 69 15.18 8.93 8.32
C THR A 69 15.12 10.20 7.48
N ILE A 70 14.07 10.33 6.69
CA ILE A 70 13.73 11.52 5.91
C ILE A 70 12.40 12.04 6.42
N ASP A 71 12.32 13.34 6.67
CA ASP A 71 11.07 14.01 7.01
C ASP A 71 10.16 14.10 5.78
N VAL A 72 8.92 13.65 5.94
CA VAL A 72 7.83 13.85 4.99
C VAL A 72 7.16 15.18 5.35
N ILE A 73 7.35 16.17 4.51
CA ILE A 73 6.94 17.55 4.80
C ILE A 73 5.65 17.85 4.04
N ASN A 74 4.66 18.41 4.72
CA ASN A 74 3.50 18.99 4.05
C ASN A 74 3.95 20.24 3.29
N PRO A 75 3.90 20.27 1.95
CA PRO A 75 4.44 21.40 1.19
C PRO A 75 3.67 22.70 1.40
N ALA A 76 2.41 22.65 1.85
CA ALA A 76 1.59 23.83 2.10
C ALA A 76 1.86 24.47 3.47
N THR A 77 2.13 23.67 4.51
CA THR A 77 2.35 24.17 5.89
C THR A 77 3.81 24.15 6.32
N GLN A 78 4.67 23.42 5.60
CA GLN A 78 6.07 23.13 5.96
C GLN A 78 6.24 22.32 7.26
N GLU A 79 5.14 21.77 7.80
CA GLU A 79 5.18 20.91 8.98
C GLU A 79 5.56 19.48 8.60
N VAL A 80 6.23 18.78 9.51
CA VAL A 80 6.57 17.37 9.34
C VAL A 80 5.34 16.51 9.61
N VAL A 81 4.88 15.79 8.59
CA VAL A 81 3.73 14.88 8.63
C VAL A 81 4.12 13.52 9.20
N SER A 82 5.25 12.99 8.75
CA SER A 82 5.79 11.69 9.17
C SER A 82 7.30 11.61 8.89
N GLN A 83 7.94 10.54 9.35
CA GLN A 83 9.34 10.24 9.07
C GLN A 83 9.47 8.88 8.39
N VAL A 84 10.09 8.84 7.22
CA VAL A 84 10.31 7.61 6.46
C VAL A 84 11.75 7.11 6.67
N PRO A 85 11.96 5.83 6.99
CA PRO A 85 13.31 5.31 7.14
C PRO A 85 13.99 5.12 5.79
N LEU A 86 15.31 5.31 5.75
CA LEU A 86 16.14 4.81 4.66
C LEU A 86 16.43 3.33 4.90
N THR A 87 15.70 2.45 4.23
CA THR A 87 15.73 1.01 4.49
C THR A 87 17.14 0.45 4.37
N THR A 88 17.54 -0.34 5.36
CA THR A 88 18.87 -0.96 5.37
C THR A 88 18.98 -2.07 4.32
N LEU A 89 20.21 -2.39 3.92
CA LEU A 89 20.45 -3.50 2.99
C LEU A 89 19.92 -4.84 3.53
N ASP A 90 19.98 -5.08 4.84
CA ASP A 90 19.51 -6.32 5.44
C ASP A 90 17.98 -6.40 5.47
N GLU A 91 17.29 -5.30 5.71
CA GLU A 91 15.84 -5.21 5.59
C GLU A 91 15.40 -5.41 4.14
N PHE A 92 16.12 -4.83 3.17
CA PHE A 92 15.88 -5.07 1.75
C PHE A 92 16.08 -6.55 1.36
N LYS A 93 17.14 -7.20 1.86
CA LYS A 93 17.36 -8.64 1.65
C LYS A 93 16.23 -9.47 2.28
N ALA A 94 15.77 -9.10 3.47
CA ALA A 94 14.65 -9.75 4.15
C ALA A 94 13.35 -9.59 3.34
N ALA A 95 13.10 -8.39 2.80
CA ALA A 95 12.00 -8.08 1.90
C ALA A 95 11.98 -8.98 0.65
N VAL A 96 13.12 -9.09 -0.04
CA VAL A 96 13.26 -9.96 -1.22
C VAL A 96 13.12 -11.44 -0.84
N SER A 97 13.70 -11.87 0.29
CA SER A 97 13.58 -13.24 0.78
C SER A 97 12.13 -13.62 1.08
N ALA A 98 11.38 -12.73 1.74
CA ALA A 98 9.96 -12.91 2.01
C ALA A 98 9.15 -13.06 0.71
N ALA A 99 9.40 -12.20 -0.28
CA ALA A 99 8.74 -12.25 -1.58
C ALA A 99 9.07 -13.55 -2.35
N LYS A 100 10.32 -14.03 -2.29
CA LYS A 100 10.74 -15.33 -2.87
C LYS A 100 10.03 -16.51 -2.21
N ASN A 101 9.88 -16.49 -0.88
CA ASN A 101 9.20 -17.55 -0.14
C ASN A 101 7.71 -17.59 -0.47
N ALA A 102 7.05 -16.43 -0.53
CA ALA A 102 5.64 -16.32 -0.89
C ALA A 102 5.36 -16.70 -2.35
N PHE A 103 6.31 -16.48 -3.27
CA PHE A 103 6.15 -16.82 -4.69
C PHE A 103 5.85 -18.31 -4.90
N ARG A 104 6.44 -19.20 -4.10
CA ARG A 104 6.29 -20.66 -4.22
C ARG A 104 4.83 -21.12 -4.10
N SER A 105 4.07 -20.55 -3.17
CA SER A 105 2.65 -20.82 -2.98
C SER A 105 1.78 -19.93 -3.88
N TRP A 106 2.15 -18.67 -4.05
CA TRP A 106 1.34 -17.70 -4.79
C TRP A 106 1.20 -18.04 -6.28
N ARG A 107 2.29 -18.47 -6.94
CA ARG A 107 2.24 -18.86 -8.36
C ARG A 107 1.25 -19.98 -8.65
N ASN A 108 1.06 -20.88 -7.68
CA ASN A 108 0.18 -22.05 -7.78
C ASN A 108 -1.24 -21.76 -7.30
N THR A 109 -1.52 -20.54 -6.83
CA THR A 109 -2.86 -20.14 -6.40
C THR A 109 -3.74 -19.94 -7.63
N PRO A 110 -4.95 -20.51 -7.70
CA PRO A 110 -5.83 -20.37 -8.87
C PRO A 110 -6.06 -18.90 -9.24
N ILE A 111 -6.06 -18.60 -10.53
CA ILE A 111 -6.22 -17.22 -11.04
C ILE A 111 -7.49 -16.54 -10.53
N THR A 112 -8.58 -17.29 -10.37
CA THR A 112 -9.85 -16.80 -9.81
C THR A 112 -9.71 -16.33 -8.36
N THR A 113 -8.85 -16.98 -7.57
CA THR A 113 -8.56 -16.57 -6.19
C THR A 113 -7.72 -15.30 -6.19
N ARG A 114 -6.75 -15.17 -7.11
CA ARG A 114 -5.95 -13.95 -7.27
C ARG A 114 -6.82 -12.76 -7.72
N GLN A 115 -7.78 -12.99 -8.62
CA GLN A 115 -8.77 -11.99 -9.04
C GLN A 115 -9.64 -11.50 -7.89
N ARG A 116 -10.09 -12.39 -6.99
CA ARG A 116 -10.90 -11.99 -5.82
C ARG A 116 -10.18 -10.99 -4.92
N VAL A 117 -8.85 -11.06 -4.83
CA VAL A 117 -8.06 -10.05 -4.12
C VAL A 117 -8.20 -8.68 -4.78
N MET A 118 -8.09 -8.61 -6.11
CA MET A 118 -8.25 -7.34 -6.85
C MET A 118 -9.69 -6.82 -6.77
N LEU A 119 -10.68 -7.71 -6.83
CA LEU A 119 -12.10 -7.37 -6.65
C LEU A 119 -12.36 -6.76 -5.28
N LYS A 120 -11.68 -7.24 -4.23
CA LYS A 120 -11.79 -6.65 -2.90
C LYS A 120 -11.02 -5.34 -2.79
N LEU A 121 -9.84 -5.25 -3.40
CA LEU A 121 -9.03 -4.03 -3.40
C LEU A 121 -9.76 -2.87 -4.09
N GLN A 122 -10.40 -3.08 -5.24
CA GLN A 122 -11.19 -2.03 -5.92
C GLN A 122 -12.32 -1.51 -5.02
N GLU A 123 -12.99 -2.39 -4.27
CA GLU A 123 -14.10 -2.02 -3.37
C GLU A 123 -13.56 -1.11 -2.24
N LEU A 124 -12.43 -1.48 -1.66
CA LEU A 124 -11.80 -0.73 -0.58
C LEU A 124 -11.27 0.63 -1.06
N ILE A 125 -10.65 0.68 -2.24
CA ILE A 125 -10.18 1.94 -2.85
C ILE A 125 -11.39 2.86 -3.14
N ARG A 126 -12.48 2.33 -3.69
CA ARG A 126 -13.71 3.11 -3.94
C ARG A 126 -14.29 3.66 -2.64
N ARG A 127 -14.36 2.84 -1.58
CA ARG A 127 -14.85 3.23 -0.26
C ARG A 127 -14.01 4.34 0.36
N ASP A 128 -12.68 4.22 0.31
CA ASP A 128 -11.75 5.13 0.99
C ASP A 128 -11.13 6.20 0.07
N LYS A 129 -11.69 6.40 -1.13
CA LYS A 129 -11.17 7.31 -2.16
C LYS A 129 -10.87 8.72 -1.62
N ASP A 130 -11.74 9.26 -0.78
CA ASP A 130 -11.58 10.61 -0.22
C ASP A 130 -10.42 10.68 0.77
N LYS A 131 -10.20 9.62 1.57
CA LYS A 131 -9.06 9.52 2.49
C LYS A 131 -7.75 9.37 1.72
N LEU A 132 -7.75 8.57 0.65
CA LEU A 132 -6.60 8.40 -0.23
C LEU A 132 -6.23 9.73 -0.90
N ALA A 133 -7.22 10.46 -1.44
CA ALA A 133 -6.98 11.75 -2.08
C ALA A 133 -6.44 12.79 -1.07
N LEU A 134 -7.01 12.84 0.14
CA LEU A 134 -6.56 13.75 1.20
C LEU A 134 -5.10 13.46 1.61
N ASN A 135 -4.73 12.19 1.72
CA ASN A 135 -3.36 11.79 2.03
C ASN A 135 -2.36 12.26 0.97
N ILE A 136 -2.68 12.06 -0.32
CA ILE A 136 -1.85 12.55 -1.43
C ILE A 136 -1.72 14.08 -1.38
N THR A 137 -2.81 14.81 -1.17
CA THR A 137 -2.75 16.27 -1.06
C THR A 137 -1.89 16.72 0.12
N THR A 138 -1.91 15.98 1.24
CA THR A 138 -1.16 16.33 2.45
C THR A 138 0.34 16.17 2.26
N GLU A 139 0.80 15.06 1.69
CA GLU A 139 2.23 14.79 1.53
C GLU A 139 2.80 15.35 0.23
N GLN A 140 2.06 15.28 -0.88
CA GLN A 140 2.56 15.65 -2.21
C GLN A 140 2.21 17.10 -2.60
N GLY A 141 1.09 17.64 -2.13
CA GLY A 141 0.70 19.04 -2.33
C GLY A 141 -0.20 19.35 -3.52
N LYS A 142 -0.52 18.39 -4.41
CA LYS A 142 -1.49 18.63 -5.50
C LYS A 142 -2.89 18.92 -4.96
N THR A 143 -3.69 19.61 -5.77
CA THR A 143 -5.09 19.90 -5.43
C THR A 143 -5.86 18.62 -5.15
N LEU A 144 -6.86 18.68 -4.26
CA LEU A 144 -7.68 17.51 -3.93
C LEU A 144 -8.36 16.90 -5.17
N LYS A 145 -8.74 17.74 -6.14
CA LYS A 145 -9.29 17.29 -7.42
C LYS A 145 -8.28 16.47 -8.23
N ASP A 146 -7.03 16.91 -8.31
CA ASP A 146 -5.97 16.17 -9.00
C ASP A 146 -5.62 14.88 -8.25
N ALA A 147 -5.64 14.90 -6.92
CA ALA A 147 -5.46 13.71 -6.08
C ALA A 147 -6.57 12.67 -6.29
N HIS A 148 -7.83 13.10 -6.44
CA HIS A 148 -8.91 12.19 -6.84
C HIS A 148 -8.66 11.58 -8.22
N GLY A 149 -8.16 12.37 -9.18
CA GLY A 149 -7.75 11.88 -10.48
C GLY A 149 -6.67 10.81 -10.38
N ASP A 150 -5.64 11.05 -9.58
CA ASP A 150 -4.54 10.10 -9.31
C ASP A 150 -5.06 8.75 -8.79
N VAL A 151 -5.89 8.77 -7.74
CA VAL A 151 -6.52 7.56 -7.19
C VAL A 151 -7.40 6.87 -8.21
N PHE A 152 -8.21 7.63 -8.95
CA PHE A 152 -9.13 7.08 -9.95
C PHE A 152 -8.39 6.37 -11.10
N ARG A 153 -7.32 6.96 -11.63
CA ARG A 153 -6.52 6.35 -12.70
C ARG A 153 -5.75 5.12 -12.23
N GLY A 154 -5.36 5.06 -10.96
CA GLY A 154 -4.84 3.84 -10.35
C GLY A 154 -5.91 2.76 -10.20
N LEU A 155 -7.11 3.13 -9.76
CA LEU A 155 -8.26 2.22 -9.61
C LEU A 155 -8.64 1.55 -10.95
N GLU A 156 -8.61 2.29 -12.07
CA GLU A 156 -8.89 1.72 -13.40
C GLU A 156 -7.97 0.53 -13.73
N VAL A 157 -6.71 0.54 -13.27
CA VAL A 157 -5.79 -0.59 -13.48
C VAL A 157 -6.07 -1.76 -12.54
N VAL A 158 -6.53 -1.50 -11.31
CA VAL A 158 -7.02 -2.57 -10.41
C VAL A 158 -8.25 -3.24 -11.02
N GLU A 159 -9.15 -2.47 -11.62
CA GLU A 159 -10.34 -2.97 -12.32
C GLU A 159 -9.94 -3.78 -13.56
N HIS A 160 -8.97 -3.31 -14.34
CA HIS A 160 -8.38 -4.08 -15.43
C HIS A 160 -7.77 -5.39 -14.94
N ALA A 161 -7.05 -5.37 -13.81
CA ALA A 161 -6.46 -6.55 -13.20
C ALA A 161 -7.51 -7.60 -12.76
N CYS A 162 -8.75 -7.18 -12.47
CA CYS A 162 -9.84 -8.12 -12.20
C CYS A 162 -10.18 -9.00 -13.42
N GLY A 163 -9.90 -8.55 -14.64
CA GLY A 163 -10.12 -9.29 -15.89
C GLY A 163 -8.98 -10.24 -16.29
N MET A 164 -7.91 -10.37 -15.50
CA MET A 164 -6.67 -11.04 -15.93
C MET A 164 -6.81 -12.52 -16.31
N ALA A 165 -7.85 -13.23 -15.87
CA ALA A 165 -8.04 -14.63 -16.24
C ALA A 165 -8.08 -14.85 -17.75
N THR A 166 -8.83 -14.02 -18.47
CA THR A 166 -8.90 -14.12 -19.95
C THR A 166 -7.63 -13.60 -20.60
N LEU A 167 -7.01 -12.57 -20.02
CA LEU A 167 -5.76 -11.98 -20.53
C LEU A 167 -4.54 -12.90 -20.34
N GLN A 168 -4.59 -13.88 -19.43
CA GLN A 168 -3.51 -14.84 -19.20
C GLN A 168 -3.66 -16.13 -20.01
N MET A 169 -4.75 -16.30 -20.77
CA MET A 169 -4.91 -17.46 -21.65
C MET A 169 -3.76 -17.54 -22.65
N GLY A 170 -3.24 -18.75 -22.84
CA GLY A 170 -2.33 -19.08 -23.92
C GLY A 170 -3.10 -19.41 -25.20
N GLU A 171 -2.36 -19.88 -26.20
CA GLU A 171 -2.90 -20.26 -27.51
C GLU A 171 -2.79 -21.78 -27.67
N TYR A 172 -3.69 -22.37 -28.43
CA TYR A 172 -3.67 -23.80 -28.75
C TYR A 172 -4.02 -23.99 -30.23
N VAL A 173 -3.23 -24.81 -30.91
CA VAL A 173 -3.45 -25.22 -32.30
C VAL A 173 -3.27 -26.73 -32.37
N SER A 174 -4.35 -27.44 -32.69
CA SER A 174 -4.33 -28.89 -32.88
C SER A 174 -3.78 -29.27 -34.24
N ASN A 175 -3.07 -30.39 -34.32
CA ASN A 175 -2.64 -31.03 -35.57
C ASN A 175 -1.89 -30.08 -36.53
N VAL A 176 -0.93 -29.31 -36.00
CA VAL A 176 -0.03 -28.47 -36.82
C VAL A 176 0.83 -29.32 -37.77
N ALA A 177 1.03 -30.59 -37.41
CA ALA A 177 1.59 -31.64 -38.24
C ALA A 177 1.01 -33.00 -37.79
N HIS A 178 1.23 -34.07 -38.55
CA HIS A 178 0.63 -35.38 -38.30
C HIS A 178 0.87 -35.89 -36.87
N GLY A 179 -0.19 -35.84 -36.03
CA GLY A 179 -0.13 -36.25 -34.63
C GLY A 179 0.56 -35.26 -33.69
N ILE A 180 0.75 -34.01 -34.10
CA ILE A 180 1.45 -32.96 -33.35
C ILE A 180 0.51 -31.78 -33.08
N ASP A 181 0.27 -31.52 -31.80
CA ASP A 181 -0.39 -30.31 -31.32
C ASP A 181 0.64 -29.28 -30.85
N THR A 182 0.28 -28.00 -30.84
CA THR A 182 1.10 -26.91 -30.29
C THR A 182 0.26 -26.06 -29.35
N TYR A 183 0.86 -25.65 -28.23
CA TYR A 183 0.23 -24.74 -27.29
C TYR A 183 1.26 -23.81 -26.64
N SER A 184 0.77 -22.68 -26.14
CA SER A 184 1.54 -21.74 -25.32
C SER A 184 0.89 -21.58 -23.95
N ILE A 185 1.70 -21.27 -22.94
CA ILE A 185 1.25 -20.98 -21.58
C ILE A 185 1.93 -19.71 -21.09
N ARG A 186 1.21 -18.89 -20.31
CA ARG A 186 1.75 -17.66 -19.70
C ARG A 186 2.03 -17.90 -18.22
N GLU A 187 3.30 -18.13 -17.90
CA GLU A 187 3.78 -18.34 -16.53
C GLU A 187 4.23 -17.02 -15.87
N PRO A 188 4.11 -16.88 -14.54
CA PRO A 188 4.69 -15.75 -13.82
C PRO A 188 6.23 -15.78 -13.86
N LEU A 189 6.83 -14.59 -13.86
CA LEU A 189 8.28 -14.36 -13.92
C LEU A 189 8.98 -14.66 -12.59
N GLY A 190 8.33 -14.41 -11.45
CA GLY A 190 8.95 -14.58 -10.13
C GLY A 190 8.68 -13.42 -9.18
N VAL A 191 9.76 -12.90 -8.60
CA VAL A 191 9.73 -11.68 -7.78
C VAL A 191 9.97 -10.49 -8.68
N CYS A 192 8.97 -9.64 -8.83
CA CYS A 192 9.06 -8.36 -9.52
C CYS A 192 9.36 -7.23 -8.53
N ALA A 193 9.83 -6.08 -9.03
CA ALA A 193 10.01 -4.89 -8.23
C ALA A 193 9.52 -3.65 -8.97
N GLY A 194 9.11 -2.64 -8.22
CA GLY A 194 8.71 -1.34 -8.76
C GLY A 194 9.30 -0.20 -7.94
N ILE A 195 9.90 0.76 -8.62
CA ILE A 195 10.43 2.00 -8.04
C ILE A 195 9.56 3.13 -8.56
N CYS A 196 8.88 3.86 -7.68
CA CYS A 196 7.88 4.85 -8.07
C CYS A 196 8.33 6.28 -7.73
N PRO A 197 8.09 7.26 -8.63
CA PRO A 197 8.35 8.66 -8.36
C PRO A 197 7.23 9.29 -7.50
N PHE A 198 7.47 10.50 -6.99
CA PHE A 198 6.55 11.23 -6.12
C PHE A 198 5.34 11.84 -6.85
N ASN A 199 5.43 12.10 -8.16
CA ASN A 199 4.39 12.90 -8.81
C ASN A 199 3.02 12.20 -8.91
N PHE A 200 2.96 10.87 -8.79
CA PHE A 200 1.71 10.11 -8.74
C PHE A 200 1.79 8.90 -7.79
N PRO A 201 1.68 9.13 -6.47
CA PRO A 201 1.98 8.12 -5.47
C PRO A 201 0.87 7.06 -5.31
N ALA A 202 -0.29 7.21 -5.98
CA ALA A 202 -1.31 6.16 -6.09
C ALA A 202 -1.27 5.46 -7.45
N MET A 203 -1.41 6.23 -8.53
CA MET A 203 -1.54 5.74 -9.89
C MET A 203 -0.36 4.86 -10.29
N ILE A 204 0.89 5.30 -10.09
CA ILE A 204 2.06 4.56 -10.57
C ILE A 204 2.24 3.23 -9.82
N PRO A 205 2.17 3.17 -8.47
CA PRO A 205 2.15 1.87 -7.78
C PRO A 205 1.04 0.94 -8.27
N LEU A 206 -0.18 1.46 -8.43
CA LEU A 206 -1.34 0.70 -8.91
C LEU A 206 -1.26 0.31 -10.40
N TRP A 207 -0.40 0.94 -11.19
CA TRP A 207 -0.10 0.50 -12.55
C TRP A 207 0.78 -0.75 -12.59
N MET A 208 1.57 -0.99 -11.53
CA MET A 208 2.58 -2.04 -11.52
C MET A 208 2.12 -3.29 -10.78
N PHE A 209 1.88 -3.17 -9.47
CA PHE A 209 1.72 -4.36 -8.62
C PHE A 209 0.42 -5.14 -8.88
N PRO A 210 -0.76 -4.53 -9.17
CA PRO A 210 -2.00 -5.29 -9.34
C PRO A 210 -1.90 -6.28 -10.51
N VAL A 211 -1.33 -5.85 -11.64
CA VAL A 211 -1.10 -6.70 -12.81
C VAL A 211 -0.09 -7.79 -12.47
N ALA A 212 1.08 -7.43 -11.93
CA ALA A 212 2.13 -8.38 -11.59
C ALA A 212 1.62 -9.47 -10.64
N VAL A 213 0.94 -9.07 -9.56
CA VAL A 213 0.38 -9.96 -8.54
C VAL A 213 -0.69 -10.88 -9.13
N THR A 214 -1.60 -10.34 -9.96
CA THR A 214 -2.67 -11.15 -10.54
C THR A 214 -2.17 -12.15 -11.57
N CYS A 215 -1.06 -11.85 -12.27
CA CYS A 215 -0.34 -12.82 -13.10
C CYS A 215 0.32 -13.96 -12.31
N GLY A 216 0.42 -13.85 -10.98
CA GLY A 216 1.03 -14.86 -10.10
C GLY A 216 2.44 -14.51 -9.62
N ASN A 217 2.94 -13.29 -9.88
CA ASN A 217 4.22 -12.82 -9.35
C ASN A 217 4.07 -12.33 -7.90
N THR A 218 5.19 -12.26 -7.19
CA THR A 218 5.30 -11.41 -5.99
C THR A 218 6.00 -10.10 -6.36
N PHE A 219 5.94 -9.11 -5.49
CA PHE A 219 6.27 -7.73 -5.81
C PHE A 219 6.95 -7.04 -4.62
N VAL A 220 8.04 -6.33 -4.88
CA VAL A 220 8.69 -5.44 -3.91
C VAL A 220 8.53 -4.01 -4.41
N LEU A 221 7.81 -3.18 -3.67
CA LEU A 221 7.55 -1.79 -4.03
C LEU A 221 8.47 -0.87 -3.23
N LYS A 222 9.16 0.04 -3.93
CA LYS A 222 9.88 1.17 -3.35
C LYS A 222 9.27 2.49 -3.85
N PRO A 223 8.29 3.05 -3.11
CA PRO A 223 7.69 4.33 -3.48
C PRO A 223 8.64 5.48 -3.15
N SER A 224 8.31 6.70 -3.59
CA SER A 224 9.10 7.86 -3.22
C SER A 224 9.03 8.13 -1.73
N GLU A 225 10.18 8.47 -1.17
CA GLU A 225 10.36 8.95 0.20
C GLU A 225 9.68 10.31 0.47
N LYS A 226 9.26 11.03 -0.57
CA LYS A 226 8.59 12.34 -0.44
C LYS A 226 7.13 12.26 -0.04
N ASP A 227 6.43 11.20 -0.44
CA ASP A 227 4.99 10.98 -0.21
C ASP A 227 4.68 9.47 -0.02
N PRO A 228 5.32 8.84 0.98
CA PRO A 228 5.28 7.40 1.20
C PRO A 228 3.94 6.89 1.71
N GLY A 229 3.10 7.77 2.29
CA GLY A 229 1.90 7.43 3.01
C GLY A 229 0.86 6.78 2.12
N GLN A 230 0.80 7.14 0.84
CA GLN A 230 -0.17 6.57 -0.08
C GLN A 230 0.07 5.07 -0.32
N SER A 231 1.34 4.67 -0.47
CA SER A 231 1.71 3.27 -0.61
C SER A 231 1.49 2.50 0.69
N LEU A 232 1.71 3.11 1.85
CA LEU A 232 1.38 2.52 3.15
C LEU A 232 -0.13 2.25 3.26
N PHE A 233 -0.96 3.24 2.89
CA PHE A 233 -2.42 3.11 2.95
C PHE A 233 -2.92 1.96 2.07
N ILE A 234 -2.45 1.88 0.82
CA ILE A 234 -2.81 0.79 -0.10
C ILE A 234 -2.40 -0.58 0.47
N ASN A 235 -1.22 -0.67 1.10
CA ASN A 235 -0.78 -1.88 1.78
C ASN A 235 -1.68 -2.27 2.96
N ILE A 236 -2.14 -1.30 3.73
CA ILE A 236 -3.14 -1.51 4.79
C ILE A 236 -4.43 -2.08 4.17
N LEU A 237 -4.91 -1.54 3.05
CA LEU A 237 -6.09 -2.07 2.34
C LEU A 237 -5.91 -3.52 1.88
N LEU A 238 -4.73 -3.86 1.37
CA LEU A 238 -4.40 -5.23 0.98
C LEU A 238 -4.47 -6.21 2.17
N THR A 239 -4.17 -5.77 3.39
CA THR A 239 -4.33 -6.62 4.57
C THR A 239 -5.77 -7.09 4.78
N TYR A 240 -6.74 -6.21 4.51
CA TYR A 240 -8.18 -6.52 4.57
C TYR A 240 -8.67 -7.36 3.39
N CYS A 241 -7.87 -7.48 2.32
CA CYS A 241 -8.15 -8.39 1.20
C CYS A 241 -7.78 -9.85 1.51
N GLY A 242 -7.29 -10.13 2.72
CA GLY A 242 -6.83 -11.47 3.13
C GLY A 242 -5.39 -11.77 2.72
N VAL A 243 -4.64 -10.76 2.27
CA VAL A 243 -3.30 -10.91 1.69
C VAL A 243 -2.20 -10.97 2.76
N VAL A 244 -2.41 -10.33 3.92
CA VAL A 244 -1.32 -10.03 4.86
C VAL A 244 -1.47 -10.71 6.23
N CYS A 245 -2.65 -11.23 6.59
CA CYS A 245 -2.85 -11.80 7.94
C CYS A 245 -3.44 -13.21 8.00
N LEU A 246 -3.71 -13.84 6.85
CA LEU A 246 -4.29 -15.19 6.81
C LEU A 246 -3.50 -16.04 5.81
N SER A 247 -2.46 -16.74 6.29
CA SER A 247 -1.71 -17.79 5.58
C SER A 247 -0.95 -17.38 4.31
N ASN A 248 0.36 -17.65 4.28
CA ASN A 248 1.17 -18.01 3.10
C ASN A 248 1.18 -17.13 1.83
N TYR A 249 0.56 -15.94 1.81
CA TYR A 249 0.37 -15.14 0.59
C TYR A 249 0.88 -13.69 0.70
N ASN A 250 2.07 -13.49 1.26
CA ASN A 250 2.72 -12.18 1.34
C ASN A 250 3.39 -11.80 0.01
N PHE A 251 2.59 -11.45 -1.00
CA PHE A 251 3.10 -11.17 -2.34
C PHE A 251 3.50 -9.70 -2.55
N LEU A 252 3.20 -8.77 -1.65
CA LEU A 252 3.64 -7.38 -1.75
C LEU A 252 4.44 -7.00 -0.51
N THR A 253 5.64 -6.48 -0.75
CA THR A 253 6.57 -5.99 0.27
C THR A 253 6.84 -4.51 0.00
N LEU A 254 6.93 -3.71 1.06
CA LEU A 254 7.17 -2.28 0.99
C LEU A 254 8.48 -1.94 1.69
N VAL A 255 9.38 -1.28 0.96
CA VAL A 255 10.66 -0.78 1.46
C VAL A 255 10.85 0.65 0.96
N TYR A 256 11.45 1.51 1.77
CA TYR A 256 11.66 2.93 1.46
C TYR A 256 13.14 3.28 1.27
#